data_AF-A0A1B6GQ78-F1
#
_entry.id   AF-A0A1B6GQ78-F1
#
_cell.length_a   1.000
_cell.length_b   1.000
_cell.length_c   1.000
_cell.angle_alpha   90.00
_cell.angle_beta   90.00
_cell.angle_gamma   90.00
#
_symmetry.space_group_name_H-M   'P 1'
#
loop_
_entity.id
_entity.type
_entity.pdbx_description
1 polymer ?
#
loop_
_entity_poly.entity_id
_entity_poly.type
_entity_poly.pdbx_seq_one_letter_code
_entity_poly.pdbx_strand_id
1 'polypeptide(L)'
;MKKSNNIQSISSEMLSKIFSYVDDKDLCNNIPLVCERWKRISSHSLLCRDVSFEGKLISSRDICFMLHNAPLLKSVNLVAVDDVVPVLREICRKFFAVQT
;
A
#
# COMPACT_ATOMS: atom_id res chain seq x y z
N MET A 1 4.62 39.96 -3.15
CA MET A 1 5.05 38.60 -3.56
C MET A 1 3.89 37.64 -3.35
N LYS A 2 3.28 37.10 -4.40
CA LYS A 2 2.30 36.01 -4.25
C LYS A 2 3.07 34.77 -3.77
N LYS A 3 2.87 34.35 -2.53
CA LYS A 3 3.29 33.02 -2.09
C LYS A 3 2.53 32.03 -2.95
N SER A 4 3.21 31.44 -3.93
CA SER A 4 2.69 30.28 -4.63
C SER A 4 2.63 29.15 -3.59
N ASN A 5 1.42 28.83 -3.13
CA ASN A 5 1.17 27.68 -2.27
C ASN A 5 1.27 26.43 -3.15
N ASN A 6 2.51 26.11 -3.55
CA ASN A 6 2.76 25.02 -4.44
C ASN A 6 2.86 23.73 -3.63
N ILE A 7 1.84 22.89 -3.73
CA ILE A 7 1.84 21.57 -3.08
C ILE A 7 3.03 20.70 -3.52
N GLN A 8 3.65 21.02 -4.67
CA GLN A 8 4.87 20.36 -5.15
C GLN A 8 6.12 20.69 -4.32
N SER A 9 6.13 21.74 -3.49
CA SER A 9 7.26 22.04 -2.60
C SER A 9 7.22 21.28 -1.27
N ILE A 10 6.13 20.56 -0.98
CA ILE A 10 6.03 19.70 0.21
C ILE A 10 7.01 18.53 0.06
N SER A 11 7.72 18.14 1.12
CA SER A 11 8.64 17.01 1.09
C SER A 11 7.90 15.68 0.88
N SER A 12 8.60 14.67 0.35
CA SER A 12 7.98 13.36 0.12
C SER A 12 7.56 12.69 1.44
N GLU A 13 8.31 12.88 2.52
CA GLU A 13 7.93 12.40 3.87
C GLU A 13 6.63 13.03 4.37
N MET A 14 6.46 14.34 4.16
CA MET A 14 5.25 15.04 4.61
C MET A 14 4.05 14.64 3.75
N LEU A 15 4.23 14.43 2.44
CA LEU A 15 3.20 13.86 1.57
C LEU A 15 2.81 12.44 1.99
N SER A 16 3.77 11.56 2.29
CA SER A 16 3.47 10.23 2.84
C SER A 16 2.69 10.31 4.16
N LYS A 17 3.04 11.25 5.03
CA LYS A 17 2.31 11.45 6.29
C LYS A 17 0.88 11.93 6.04
N ILE A 18 0.67 12.85 5.10
CA ILE A 18 -0.67 13.28 4.67
C ILE A 18 -1.47 12.10 4.11
N PHE A 19 -0.85 11.32 3.23
CA PHE A 19 -1.46 10.14 2.60
C PHE A 19 -1.85 9.06 3.61
N SER A 20 -1.16 8.97 4.75
CA SER A 20 -1.55 8.06 5.84
C SER A 20 -2.86 8.40 6.54
N TYR A 21 -3.45 9.57 6.24
CA TYR A 21 -4.79 9.98 6.71
C TYR A 21 -5.87 9.88 5.63
N VAL A 22 -5.50 9.47 4.40
CA VAL A 22 -6.43 9.27 3.29
C VAL A 22 -6.88 7.81 3.31
N ASP A 23 -8.15 7.55 2.99
CA ASP A 23 -8.64 6.18 2.91
C ASP A 23 -7.98 5.38 1.78
N ASP A 24 -7.96 4.06 1.93
CA ASP A 24 -7.28 3.18 0.99
C ASP A 24 -7.85 3.25 -0.43
N LYS A 25 -9.15 3.53 -0.58
CA LYS A 25 -9.81 3.62 -1.89
C LYS A 25 -9.33 4.85 -2.64
N ASP A 26 -9.28 6.00 -1.98
CA ASP A 26 -8.77 7.25 -2.54
C ASP A 26 -7.26 7.18 -2.75
N LEU A 27 -6.54 6.54 -1.84
CA LEU A 27 -5.10 6.38 -1.94
C LEU A 27 -4.69 5.45 -3.10
N CYS A 28 -5.52 4.44 -3.43
CA CYS A 28 -5.34 3.56 -4.58
C CYS A 28 -5.79 4.18 -5.90
N ASN A 29 -6.95 4.85 -5.92
CA ASN A 29 -7.62 5.20 -7.18
C ASN A 29 -7.44 6.66 -7.56
N ASN A 30 -7.37 7.58 -6.60
CA ASN A 30 -7.44 9.01 -6.84
C ASN A 30 -6.07 9.71 -6.69
N ILE A 31 -5.31 9.38 -5.63
CA ILE A 31 -4.01 9.99 -5.38
C ILE A 31 -2.98 9.72 -6.51
N PRO A 32 -2.91 8.51 -7.12
CA PRO A 32 -2.00 8.26 -8.23
C PRO A 32 -2.30 9.06 -9.50
N LEU A 33 -3.52 9.57 -9.65
CA LEU A 33 -3.96 10.32 -10.84
C LEU A 33 -3.54 11.79 -10.79
N VAL A 34 -3.13 12.31 -9.63
CA VAL A 34 -2.78 13.73 -9.45
C VAL A 34 -1.50 14.08 -10.21
N CYS A 35 -0.42 13.32 -9.99
CA CYS A 35 0.82 13.41 -10.75
C CYS A 35 1.72 12.20 -10.50
N GLU A 36 2.74 12.02 -11.34
CA GLU A 36 3.73 10.95 -11.21
C GLU A 36 4.44 10.93 -9.84
N ARG A 37 4.66 12.10 -9.23
CA ARG A 37 5.25 12.18 -7.89
C ARG A 37 4.31 11.61 -6.84
N TRP A 38 3.02 11.93 -6.92
CA TRP A 38 2.01 11.46 -5.97
C TRP A 38 1.77 9.96 -6.14
N LYS A 39 1.72 9.47 -7.37
CA LYS A 39 1.68 8.04 -7.69
C LYS A 39 2.82 7.26 -7.05
N ARG A 40 4.06 7.76 -7.16
CA ARG A 40 5.21 7.11 -6.52
C ARG A 40 5.12 7.13 -4.99
N ILE A 41 4.62 8.20 -4.39
CA ILE A 41 4.57 8.33 -2.92
C ILE A 41 3.38 7.55 -2.35
N SER A 42 2.22 7.58 -2.99
CA SER A 42 1.03 6.85 -2.53
C SER A 42 1.19 5.34 -2.67
N SER A 43 1.87 4.89 -3.71
CA SER A 43 2.26 3.48 -3.83
C SER A 43 3.22 3.05 -2.72
N HIS A 44 3.90 3.96 -2.03
CA HIS A 44 4.68 3.67 -0.81
C HIS A 44 3.86 3.83 0.48
N SER A 45 2.88 4.74 0.48
CA SER A 45 1.99 5.03 1.62
C SER A 45 0.99 3.89 1.89
N LEU A 46 0.38 3.33 0.85
CA LEU A 46 -0.52 2.16 0.95
C LEU A 46 0.14 0.94 1.59
N LEU A 47 1.48 0.90 1.56
CA LEU A 47 2.23 -0.26 1.99
C LEU A 47 2.40 -0.33 3.50
N CYS A 48 1.93 0.65 4.27
CA CYS A 48 2.63 0.98 5.51
C CYS A 48 1.88 0.72 6.82
N ARG A 49 0.58 0.39 6.86
CA ARG A 49 -0.13 0.33 8.16
C ARG A 49 -1.27 -0.67 8.28
N ASP A 50 -1.06 -1.91 7.86
CA ASP A 50 -1.98 -3.04 8.09
C ASP A 50 -3.03 -3.19 6.99
N VAL A 51 -2.96 -4.30 6.25
CA VAL A 51 -3.88 -4.56 5.14
C VAL A 51 -4.80 -5.72 5.53
N SER A 52 -6.10 -5.51 5.42
CA SER A 52 -7.12 -6.53 5.68
C SER A 52 -7.76 -6.98 4.37
N PHE A 53 -7.66 -8.27 4.07
CA PHE A 53 -8.34 -8.90 2.93
C PHE A 53 -9.54 -9.70 3.44
N GLU A 54 -10.74 -9.34 3.02
CA GLU A 54 -11.99 -9.98 3.49
C GLU A 54 -12.81 -10.59 2.34
N GLY A 55 -13.17 -11.85 2.52
CA GLY A 55 -14.15 -12.58 1.73
C GLY A 55 -13.68 -13.07 0.35
N LYS A 56 -14.65 -13.52 -0.44
CA LYS A 56 -14.47 -14.10 -1.79
C LYS A 56 -14.29 -13.08 -2.91
N LEU A 57 -14.31 -11.78 -2.59
CA LEU A 57 -14.28 -10.70 -3.59
C LEU A 57 -12.90 -10.50 -4.21
N ILE A 58 -11.85 -10.93 -3.52
CA ILE A 58 -10.46 -10.78 -3.95
C ILE A 58 -9.84 -12.17 -4.07
N SER A 59 -9.27 -12.45 -5.24
CA SER A 59 -8.60 -13.71 -5.48
C SER A 59 -7.25 -13.76 -4.76
N SER A 60 -6.81 -14.95 -4.36
CA SER A 60 -5.50 -15.15 -3.76
C SER A 60 -4.35 -14.65 -4.64
N ARG A 61 -4.53 -14.66 -5.97
CA ARG A 61 -3.57 -14.12 -6.94
C ARG A 61 -3.44 -12.60 -6.80
N ASP A 62 -4.56 -11.90 -6.67
CA ASP A 62 -4.57 -10.44 -6.48
C ASP A 62 -3.98 -10.07 -5.12
N ILE A 63 -4.28 -10.85 -4.07
CA ILE A 63 -3.65 -10.70 -2.75
C ILE A 63 -2.14 -10.84 -2.89
N CYS A 64 -1.64 -11.92 -3.51
CA CYS A 64 -0.21 -12.12 -3.71
C CYS A 64 0.43 -10.97 -4.51
N PHE A 65 -0.24 -10.44 -5.55
CA PHE A 65 0.26 -9.30 -6.30
C PHE A 65 0.37 -8.03 -5.44
N MET A 66 -0.65 -7.75 -4.62
CA MET A 66 -0.63 -6.61 -3.69
C MET A 66 0.46 -6.79 -2.63
N LEU A 67 0.58 -7.98 -2.05
CA LEU A 67 1.63 -8.32 -1.11
C LEU A 67 3.01 -8.15 -1.73
N HIS A 68 3.24 -8.67 -2.95
CA HIS A 68 4.51 -8.58 -3.67
C HIS A 68 4.98 -7.13 -3.83
N ASN A 69 4.05 -6.23 -4.17
CA ASN A 69 4.33 -4.81 -4.38
C ASN A 69 4.36 -3.98 -3.09
N ALA A 70 4.27 -4.61 -1.91
CA ALA A 70 4.26 -3.93 -0.60
C ALA A 70 5.53 -4.15 0.25
N PRO A 71 6.67 -3.48 -0.03
CA PRO A 71 7.91 -3.59 0.75
C PRO A 71 7.85 -3.12 2.22
N LEU A 72 6.86 -2.33 2.64
CA LEU A 72 6.79 -1.77 4.01
C LEU A 72 5.65 -2.38 4.86
N LEU A 73 5.08 -3.50 4.39
CA LEU A 73 3.94 -4.14 5.02
C LEU A 73 4.28 -4.61 6.43
N LYS A 74 3.49 -4.19 7.42
CA LYS A 74 3.73 -4.51 8.84
C LYS A 74 2.87 -5.66 9.35
N SER A 75 1.59 -5.64 9.01
CA SER A 75 0.68 -6.73 9.32
C SER A 75 -0.31 -6.97 8.19
N VAL A 76 -0.83 -8.20 8.15
CA VAL A 76 -1.83 -8.66 7.20
C VAL A 76 -2.92 -9.36 7.98
N ASN A 77 -4.16 -8.94 7.77
CA ASN A 77 -5.34 -9.62 8.27
C ASN A 77 -6.03 -10.35 7.10
N LEU A 78 -6.32 -11.65 7.30
CA LEU A 78 -6.97 -12.49 6.29
C LEU A 78 -8.27 -13.02 6.87
N VAL A 79 -9.40 -12.60 6.31
CA VAL A 79 -10.74 -12.96 6.80
C VAL A 79 -11.51 -13.66 5.68
N ALA A 80 -11.91 -14.92 5.91
CA ALA A 80 -12.75 -15.69 4.96
C ALA A 80 -12.21 -15.76 3.51
N VAL A 81 -10.88 -15.79 3.35
CA VAL A 81 -10.20 -15.97 2.05
C VAL A 81 -10.22 -17.46 1.66
N ASP A 82 -10.74 -17.78 0.48
CA ASP A 82 -10.96 -19.17 0.02
C ASP A 82 -9.65 -19.98 -0.12
N ASP A 83 -8.63 -19.45 -0.82
CA ASP A 83 -7.35 -20.15 -1.04
C ASP A 83 -6.20 -19.37 -0.39
N VAL A 84 -6.05 -19.55 0.92
CA VAL A 84 -5.12 -18.79 1.77
C VAL A 84 -3.67 -19.27 1.68
N VAL A 85 -3.42 -20.49 1.20
CA VAL A 85 -2.08 -21.11 1.14
C VAL A 85 -1.07 -20.30 0.31
N PRO A 86 -1.35 -19.89 -0.94
CA PRO A 86 -0.43 -19.07 -1.72
C PRO A 86 -0.18 -17.70 -1.08
N VAL A 87 -1.19 -17.14 -0.41
CA VAL A 87 -1.10 -15.87 0.32
C VAL A 87 -0.12 -15.99 1.48
N LEU A 88 -0.28 -17.01 2.33
CA LEU A 88 0.65 -17.29 3.44
C LEU A 88 2.06 -17.55 2.93
N ARG A 89 2.23 -18.24 1.80
CA ARG A 89 3.56 -18.47 1.20
C ARG A 89 4.22 -17.16 0.79
N GLU A 90 3.48 -16.24 0.20
CA GLU A 90 4.01 -14.93 -0.20
C GLU A 90 4.32 -14.04 1.01
N ILE A 91 3.48 -14.06 2.05
CA ILE A 91 3.76 -13.43 3.35
C ILE A 91 5.07 -14.00 3.92
N CYS A 92 5.21 -15.33 3.98
CA CYS A 92 6.40 -15.95 4.54
C CYS A 92 7.66 -15.58 3.77
N ARG A 93 7.60 -15.53 2.43
CA ARG A 93 8.71 -15.05 1.60
C ARG A 93 9.09 -13.61 1.92
N LYS A 94 8.16 -12.76 2.30
CA LYS A 94 8.46 -11.36 2.62
C LYS A 94 8.97 -11.15 4.04
N PHE A 95 8.34 -11.77 5.03
CA PHE A 95 8.66 -11.52 6.43
C PHE A 95 9.80 -12.39 6.96
N PHE A 96 10.05 -13.56 6.37
CA PHE A 96 11.07 -14.51 6.84
C PHE A 96 12.27 -14.70 5.90
N ALA A 97 12.33 -14.04 4.73
CA ALA A 97 13.51 -14.10 3.86
C ALA A 97 14.72 -13.27 4.35
N VAL A 98 14.72 -12.80 5.61
CA VAL A 98 15.89 -12.22 6.26
C VAL A 98 16.47 -13.24 7.22
N GLN A 99 17.30 -14.16 6.69
CA GLN A 99 18.41 -14.83 7.37
C GLN A 99 19.14 -15.78 6.42
N THR A 100 19.99 -15.23 5.54
CA THR A 100 21.26 -15.83 5.07
C THR A 100 22.11 -14.73 4.46
#